data_AF-A0A2C9A551-F1
#
_entry.id   AF-A0A2C9A551-F1
#
_cell.length_a   1.000
_cell.length_b   1.000
_cell.length_c   1.000
_cell.angle_alpha   90.00
_cell.angle_beta   90.00
_cell.angle_gamma   90.00
#
_symmetry.space_group_name_H-M   'P 1'
#
loop_
_entity.id
_entity.type
_entity.pdbx_description
1 polymer ?
#
loop_
_entity_poly.entity_id
_entity_poly.type
_entity_poly.pdbx_seq_one_letter_code
_entity_poly.pdbx_strand_id
1 'polypeptide(L)'
;MYIKITLKDCQDIVNENLQGGGKHSELEVAIAKHAIAIHEKLDSVNNSRNTLFEALYGIYVKATNAAGEDLKNKRLKDLQGASKTLFAASVALDQEAQKLA
;
A
#
# COMPACT_ATOMS: atom_id res chain seq x y z
N MET A 1 -14.58 26.77 -9.12
CA MET A 1 -14.95 25.34 -9.04
C MET A 1 -13.71 24.56 -9.43
N TYR A 2 -13.09 23.81 -8.51
CA TYR A 2 -11.95 22.96 -8.85
C TYR A 2 -12.51 21.67 -9.45
N ILE A 3 -12.15 21.36 -10.70
CA ILE A 3 -12.47 20.07 -11.30
C ILE A 3 -11.54 19.05 -10.64
N LYS A 4 -12.11 18.03 -10.00
CA LYS A 4 -11.34 16.93 -9.43
C LYS A 4 -10.99 15.96 -10.56
N ILE A 5 -9.71 15.89 -10.93
CA ILE A 5 -9.21 14.92 -11.91
C ILE A 5 -9.07 13.56 -11.20
N THR A 6 -9.67 12.52 -11.77
CA THR A 6 -9.59 11.15 -11.27
C THR A 6 -8.40 10.40 -11.87
N LEU A 7 -8.01 9.26 -11.28
CA LEU A 7 -7.00 8.36 -11.87
C LEU A 7 -7.35 7.97 -13.31
N LYS A 8 -8.63 7.71 -13.57
CA LYS A 8 -9.12 7.38 -14.91
C LYS A 8 -8.90 8.53 -15.89
N ASP A 9 -9.20 9.77 -15.47
CA ASP A 9 -8.97 10.94 -16.31
C ASP A 9 -7.47 11.12 -16.62
N CYS A 10 -6.58 10.90 -15.65
CA CYS A 10 -5.14 10.91 -15.88
C CYS A 10 -4.70 9.83 -16.89
N GLN A 11 -5.25 8.62 -16.78
CA GLN A 11 -4.97 7.53 -17.72
C GLN A 11 -5.44 7.87 -19.13
N ASP A 12 -6.64 8.44 -19.25
CA ASP A 12 -7.21 8.86 -20.53
C ASP A 12 -6.35 9.96 -21.18
N ILE A 13 -5.91 10.98 -20.42
CA ILE A 13 -4.98 12.03 -20.91
C ILE A 13 -3.68 11.42 -21.49
N VAL A 14 -3.07 10.48 -20.76
CA VAL A 14 -1.82 9.83 -21.20
C VAL A 14 -2.07 8.97 -22.44
N ASN A 15 -3.16 8.21 -22.47
CA ASN A 15 -3.51 7.32 -23.58
C ASN A 15 -3.84 8.10 -24.86
N GLU A 16 -4.62 9.18 -24.76
CA GLU A 16 -4.95 10.05 -25.89
C GLU A 16 -3.69 10.69 -26.50
N ASN A 17 -2.74 11.09 -25.64
CA ASN A 17 -1.45 11.62 -26.10
C ASN A 17 -0.60 10.55 -26.82
N LEU A 18 -0.61 9.30 -26.34
CA LEU A 18 0.11 8.19 -26.98
C LEU A 18 -0.49 7.78 -28.33
N GLN A 19 -1.81 7.94 -28.51
CA GLN A 19 -2.52 7.64 -29.76
C GLN A 19 -2.37 8.73 -30.84
N GLY A 20 -1.61 9.80 -30.57
CA GLY A 20 -1.33 10.87 -31.54
C GLY A 20 -2.48 11.86 -31.73
N GLY A 21 -3.49 11.84 -30.86
CA GLY A 21 -4.70 12.69 -30.94
C GLY A 21 -4.64 13.98 -30.11
N GLY A 22 -3.44 14.49 -29.81
CA GLY A 22 -3.17 15.43 -28.72
C GLY A 22 -4.04 16.70 -28.66
N LYS A 23 -5.02 16.70 -27.75
CA LYS A 23 -5.74 17.91 -27.28
C LYS A 23 -5.16 18.47 -25.98
N HIS A 24 -4.29 17.71 -25.30
CA HIS A 24 -3.68 18.04 -24.02
C HIS A 24 -2.26 18.54 -24.21
N SER A 25 -1.87 19.53 -23.42
CA SER A 25 -0.51 20.08 -23.37
C SER A 25 0.49 19.08 -22.76
N GLU A 26 1.77 19.29 -23.03
CA GLU A 26 2.86 18.50 -22.43
C GLU A 26 2.83 18.56 -20.89
N LEU A 27 2.44 19.70 -20.32
CA LEU A 27 2.32 19.88 -18.87
C LEU A 27 1.18 19.02 -18.30
N GLU A 28 0.01 19.01 -18.94
CA GLU A 28 -1.13 18.17 -18.52
C GLU A 28 -0.77 16.69 -18.57
N VAL A 29 -0.09 16.25 -19.62
CA VAL A 29 0.39 14.86 -19.73
C VAL A 29 1.43 14.54 -18.65
N ALA A 30 2.35 15.46 -18.34
CA ALA A 30 3.35 15.27 -17.29
C ALA A 30 2.71 15.17 -15.90
N ILE A 31 1.74 16.04 -15.59
CA ILE A 31 0.97 16.01 -14.33
C ILE A 31 0.17 14.71 -14.23
N ALA A 32 -0.50 14.30 -15.31
CA ALA A 32 -1.26 13.05 -15.35
C ALA A 32 -0.38 11.83 -15.09
N LYS A 33 0.80 11.74 -15.72
CA LYS A 33 1.80 10.68 -15.44
C LYS A 33 2.24 10.66 -13.99
N HIS A 34 2.52 11.84 -13.42
CA HIS A 34 2.93 11.93 -12.03
C HIS A 34 1.82 11.49 -11.05
N ALA A 35 0.58 11.91 -11.32
CA ALA A 35 -0.58 11.49 -10.54
C ALA A 35 -0.80 9.97 -10.61
N ILE A 36 -0.66 9.34 -11.78
CA ILE A 36 -0.72 7.88 -11.93
C ILE A 36 0.35 7.20 -11.07
N ALA A 37 1.60 7.68 -11.13
CA ALA A 37 2.70 7.10 -10.35
C ALA A 37 2.47 7.20 -8.83
N ILE A 38 1.89 8.30 -8.35
CA ILE A 38 1.50 8.44 -6.94
C ILE A 38 0.42 7.43 -6.57
N HIS A 39 -0.60 7.26 -7.41
CA HIS A 39 -1.66 6.27 -7.20
C HIS A 39 -1.12 4.84 -7.16
N GLU A 40 -0.28 4.44 -8.12
CA GLU A 40 0.36 3.12 -8.13
C GLU A 40 1.19 2.87 -6.87
N LYS A 41 1.91 3.91 -6.42
CA LYS A 41 2.70 3.82 -5.20
C LYS A 41 1.81 3.67 -3.96
N LEU A 42 0.71 4.41 -3.87
CA LEU A 42 -0.25 4.31 -2.78
C LEU A 42 -0.89 2.90 -2.73
N ASP A 43 -1.26 2.35 -3.88
CA ASP A 43 -1.79 0.99 -3.99
C ASP A 43 -0.77 -0.05 -3.54
N SER A 44 0.50 0.11 -3.93
CA SER A 44 1.60 -0.75 -3.47
C SER A 44 1.78 -0.70 -1.94
N VAL A 45 1.71 0.49 -1.34
CA VAL A 45 1.80 0.66 0.12
C VAL A 45 0.59 0.01 0.82
N ASN A 46 -0.62 0.22 0.31
CA ASN A 46 -1.84 -0.40 0.85
C ASN A 46 -1.81 -1.92 0.76
N ASN A 47 -1.34 -2.48 -0.36
CA ASN A 47 -1.14 -3.91 -0.51
C ASN A 47 -0.12 -4.44 0.50
N SER A 48 0.99 -3.74 0.71
CA SER A 48 2.01 -4.11 1.69
C SER A 48 1.45 -4.12 3.12
N ARG A 49 0.59 -3.13 3.47
CA ARG A 49 -0.11 -3.09 4.76
C ARG A 49 -1.04 -4.29 4.94
N ASN A 50 -1.82 -4.64 3.91
CA ASN A 50 -2.72 -5.79 3.96
C ASN A 50 -1.95 -7.10 4.13
N THR A 51 -0.88 -7.30 3.36
CA THR A 51 -0.03 -8.50 3.48
C THR A 51 0.59 -8.62 4.87
N LEU A 52 1.08 -7.50 5.44
CA LEU A 52 1.63 -7.49 6.80
C LEU A 52 0.57 -7.88 7.84
N PHE A 53 -0.65 -7.35 7.71
CA PHE A 53 -1.77 -7.68 8.59
C PHE A 53 -2.18 -9.16 8.49
N GLU A 54 -2.33 -9.70 7.29
CA GLU A 54 -2.67 -11.10 7.06
C GLU A 54 -1.61 -12.05 7.64
N ALA A 55 -0.32 -11.73 7.44
CA ALA A 55 0.78 -12.51 8.00
C ALA A 55 0.76 -12.50 9.54
N LEU A 56 0.56 -11.32 10.15
CA LEU A 56 0.43 -11.16 11.60
C LEU A 56 -0.74 -11.98 12.15
N TYR A 57 -1.92 -11.85 11.54
CA TYR A 57 -3.10 -12.59 11.95
C TYR A 57 -2.91 -14.10 11.80
N GLY A 58 -2.31 -14.56 10.70
CA GLY A 58 -1.99 -15.97 10.48
C GLY A 58 -1.03 -16.54 11.52
N ILE A 59 -0.01 -15.79 11.92
CA ILE A 59 0.92 -16.21 13.00
C ILE A 59 0.19 -16.25 14.34
N TYR A 60 -0.63 -15.24 14.65
CA TYR A 60 -1.43 -15.20 15.87
C TYR A 60 -2.34 -16.42 15.99
N VAL A 61 -3.12 -16.73 14.95
CA VAL A 61 -4.00 -17.91 14.92
C VAL A 61 -3.21 -19.21 15.08
N LYS A 62 -2.04 -19.34 14.43
CA LYS A 62 -1.15 -20.51 14.60
C LYS A 62 -0.58 -20.63 16.01
N ALA A 63 -0.35 -19.51 16.70
CA ALA A 63 0.11 -19.50 18.08
C ALA A 63 -1.01 -19.91 19.03
N THR A 64 -2.23 -19.36 18.87
CA THR A 64 -3.37 -19.65 19.77
C THR A 64 -3.89 -21.07 19.62
N ASN A 65 -3.84 -21.63 18.41
CA ASN A 65 -4.35 -22.97 18.10
C ASN A 65 -3.29 -24.07 18.19
N ALA A 66 -2.09 -23.76 18.69
CA ALA A 66 -1.05 -24.76 18.88
C ALA A 66 -1.50 -25.83 19.91
N ALA A 67 -1.48 -27.09 19.51
CA ALA A 67 -1.73 -28.20 20.43
C ALA A 67 -0.51 -28.38 21.35
N GLY A 68 -0.70 -28.13 22.65
CA GLY A 68 0.35 -28.18 23.66
C GLY A 68 0.69 -26.79 24.22
N GLU A 69 0.64 -26.68 25.54
CA GLU A 69 0.82 -25.43 26.28
C GLU A 69 2.23 -24.84 26.10
N ASP A 70 3.26 -25.69 26.09
CA ASP A 70 4.65 -25.27 25.84
C ASP A 70 4.85 -24.71 24.43
N LEU A 71 4.27 -25.36 23.41
CA LEU A 71 4.37 -24.91 22.02
C LEU A 71 3.61 -23.60 21.81
N LYS A 72 2.43 -23.46 22.41
CA LYS A 72 1.66 -22.22 22.44
C LYS A 72 2.46 -21.09 23.08
N ASN A 73 3.01 -21.32 24.27
CA ASN A 73 3.80 -20.31 25.00
C ASN A 73 5.07 -19.91 24.23
N LYS A 74 5.77 -20.86 23.61
CA LYS A 74 6.92 -20.57 22.74
C LYS A 74 6.52 -19.67 21.57
N ARG A 75 5.47 -20.02 20.81
CA ARG A 75 5.01 -19.25 19.65
C ARG A 75 4.51 -17.85 20.04
N LEU A 76 3.82 -17.72 21.17
CA LEU A 76 3.40 -16.42 21.70
C LEU A 76 4.60 -15.55 22.08
N LYS A 77 5.65 -16.14 22.67
CA LYS A 77 6.89 -15.43 22.99
C LYS A 77 7.65 -14.99 21.73
N ASP A 78 7.69 -15.84 20.70
CA ASP A 78 8.29 -15.49 19.41
C ASP A 78 7.55 -14.32 18.75
N LEU A 79 6.20 -14.36 18.77
CA LEU A 79 5.35 -13.26 18.29
C LEU A 79 5.59 -11.97 19.08
N GLN A 80 5.69 -12.06 20.40
CA GLN A 80 5.98 -10.92 21.27
C GLN A 80 7.37 -10.34 20.98
N GLY A 81 8.38 -11.19 20.74
CA GLY A 81 9.73 -10.77 20.36
C GLY A 81 9.77 -10.03 19.01
N ALA A 82 8.98 -10.49 18.03
CA ALA A 82 8.89 -9.86 16.71
C ALA A 82 8.01 -8.60 16.67
N SER A 83 7.13 -8.41 17.66
CA SER A 83 6.10 -7.36 17.67
C SER A 83 6.65 -5.94 17.47
N LYS A 84 7.82 -5.62 18.05
CA LYS A 84 8.44 -4.30 17.93
C LYS A 84 8.86 -3.99 16.48
N THR A 85 9.47 -4.95 15.80
CA THR A 85 9.89 -4.81 14.41
C THR A 85 8.69 -4.68 13.48
N LEU A 86 7.65 -5.48 13.72
CA LEU A 86 6.41 -5.47 12.93
C LEU A 86 5.63 -4.16 13.13
N PHE A 87 5.61 -3.63 14.36
CA PHE A 87 5.05 -2.32 14.66
C PHE A 87 5.81 -1.20 13.92
N ALA A 88 7.15 -1.21 13.96
CA ALA A 88 7.96 -0.23 13.25
C ALA A 88 7.73 -0.26 11.72
N ALA A 89 7.63 -1.46 11.14
CA ALA A 89 7.30 -1.63 9.72
C ALA A 89 5.91 -1.07 9.37
N SER A 90 4.91 -1.33 10.22
CA SER A 90 3.55 -0.78 10.04
C SER A 90 3.53 0.75 10.10
N VAL A 91 4.24 1.36 11.06
CA VAL A 91 4.37 2.81 11.17
C VAL A 91 5.06 3.41 9.94
N ALA A 92 6.10 2.77 9.41
CA ALA A 92 6.78 3.25 8.21
C ALA A 92 5.85 3.25 6.98
N LEU A 93 5.04 2.20 6.81
CA LEU A 93 4.04 2.13 5.74
C LEU A 93 2.93 3.17 5.89
N ASP A 94 2.48 3.43 7.13
CA ASP A 94 1.47 4.47 7.38
C ASP A 94 2.00 5.87 7.09
N GLN A 95 3.24 6.16 7.52
CA GLN A 95 3.92 7.42 7.19
C GLN A 95 4.12 7.58 5.68
N GLU A 96 4.39 6.50 4.95
CA GLU A 96 4.53 6.55 3.50
C GLU A 96 3.19 6.82 2.82
N ALA A 97 2.10 6.16 3.26
CA ALA A 97 0.76 6.43 2.76
C ALA A 97 0.33 7.89 3.02
N GLN A 98 0.59 8.42 4.22
CA GLN A 98 0.28 9.80 4.58
C GLN A 98 1.04 10.85 3.76
N LYS A 99 2.26 10.53 3.28
CA LYS A 99 3.03 11.43 2.42
C LYS A 99 2.52 11.45 0.98
N LEU A 100 1.76 10.43 0.58
CA LEU A 100 1.25 10.25 -0.79
C LEU A 100 -0.23 10.66 -0.92
N ALA A 101 -0.96 10.78 0.19
CA ALA A 101 -2.38 11.16 0.26
C ALA A 101 -2.56 12.67 0.51
#